data_AF-A0A963RTM1-F1
#
_entry.id   AF-A0A963RTM1-F1
#
_cell.length_a   1.000
_cell.length_b   1.000
_cell.length_c   1.000
_cell.angle_alpha   90.00
_cell.angle_beta   90.00
_cell.angle_gamma   90.00
#
_symmetry.space_group_name_H-M   'P 1'
#
loop_
_entity.id
_entity.type
_entity.pdbx_description
1 polymer ?
#
loop_
_entity_poly.entity_id
_entity_poly.type
_entity_poly.pdbx_seq_one_letter_code
_entity_poly.pdbx_strand_id
1 'polypeptide(L)'
;IALGLLAVGAALRIGSAGGHPLGSAWIVVVKLLLLPLVAWLLARQFGIGGVSRDVLVIFAALPSASSAYILAMRMGGDGQGVAWLISATTLLALVTLTAWVWLLGGA
;
A
#
# COMPACT_ATOMS: atom_id res chain seq x y z
N ILE A 1 17.82 6.06 3.44
CA ILE A 1 16.43 6.46 3.79
C ILE A 1 16.20 7.95 3.61
N ALA A 2 17.00 8.84 4.23
CA ALA A 2 16.85 10.30 4.10
C ALA A 2 16.85 10.83 2.64
N LEU A 3 17.87 10.48 1.84
CA LEU A 3 17.89 10.82 0.41
C LEU A 3 16.76 10.16 -0.38
N GLY A 4 16.30 8.98 0.06
CA GLY A 4 15.15 8.28 -0.51
C GLY A 4 13.83 8.99 -0.24
N LEU A 5 13.64 9.53 0.96
CA LEU A 5 12.46 10.34 1.32
C LEU A 5 12.46 11.69 0.60
N LEU A 6 13.62 12.32 0.42
CA LEU A 6 13.76 13.54 -0.38
C LEU A 6 13.48 13.28 -1.87
N ALA A 7 13.97 12.16 -2.42
CA ALA A 7 13.69 11.75 -3.79
C ALA A 7 12.22 11.38 -3.99
N VAL A 8 11.57 10.73 -3.02
CA VAL A 8 10.12 10.49 -3.02
C VAL A 8 9.37 11.82 -3.03
N GLY A 9 9.76 12.77 -2.17
CA GLY A 9 9.18 14.11 -2.14
C GLY A 9 9.33 14.88 -3.46
N ALA A 10 10.47 14.76 -4.14
CA ALA A 10 10.70 15.37 -5.46
C ALA A 10 9.97 14.64 -6.60
N ALA A 11 9.73 13.32 -6.46
CA ALA A 11 8.97 12.51 -7.40
C ALA A 11 7.45 12.62 -7.23
N LEU A 12 6.97 13.28 -6.17
CA LEU A 12 5.56 13.64 -6.01
C LEU A 12 5.18 14.64 -7.09
N ARG A 13 4.76 14.12 -8.24
CA ARG A 13 4.04 14.90 -9.23
C ARG A 13 2.71 15.29 -8.62
N ILE A 14 2.61 16.52 -8.11
CA ILE A 14 1.35 17.22 -7.80
C ILE A 14 0.64 17.58 -9.12
N GLY A 15 0.56 16.61 -10.03
CA GLY A 15 -0.09 16.71 -11.33
C GLY A 15 -1.42 15.96 -11.30
N SER A 16 -2.29 16.27 -12.25
CA SER A 16 -3.54 15.55 -12.47
C SER A 16 -3.32 14.04 -12.43
N ALA A 17 -4.05 13.34 -11.57
CA ALA A 17 -4.12 11.90 -11.59
C ALA A 17 -4.43 11.47 -13.03
N GLY A 18 -3.50 10.77 -13.67
CA GLY A 18 -3.83 10.06 -14.91
C GLY A 18 -4.90 9.01 -14.60
N GLY A 19 -5.89 8.88 -15.48
CA GLY A 19 -6.95 7.87 -15.34
C GLY A 19 -8.12 8.28 -14.44
N HIS A 20 -8.89 7.29 -13.98
CA HIS A 20 -10.11 7.48 -13.18
C HIS A 20 -9.79 7.57 -11.67
N PRO A 21 -9.95 8.74 -11.01
CA PRO A 21 -9.56 8.94 -9.61
C PRO A 21 -10.32 8.03 -8.63
N LEU A 22 -11.57 7.69 -8.94
CA LEU A 22 -12.39 6.74 -8.18
C LEU A 22 -11.79 5.33 -8.15
N GLY A 23 -11.26 4.85 -9.28
CA GLY A 23 -10.63 3.53 -9.38
C GLY A 23 -9.34 3.46 -8.55
N SER A 24 -8.53 4.52 -8.61
CA SER A 24 -7.30 4.62 -7.83
C SER A 24 -7.58 4.67 -6.32
N ALA A 25 -8.58 5.45 -5.89
CA ALA A 25 -9.00 5.52 -4.49
C ALA A 25 -9.52 4.16 -3.99
N TRP A 26 -10.29 3.44 -4.81
CA TRP A 26 -10.75 2.09 -4.48
C TRP A 26 -9.59 1.12 -4.25
N ILE A 27 -8.60 1.10 -5.14
CA ILE A 27 -7.44 0.20 -5.01
C ILE A 27 -6.65 0.52 -3.74
N VAL A 28 -6.47 1.79 -3.41
CA VAL A 28 -5.81 2.23 -2.17
C VAL A 28 -6.51 1.67 -0.94
N VAL A 29 -7.84 1.83 -0.85
CA VAL A 29 -8.64 1.34 0.28
C VAL A 29 -8.56 -0.18 0.39
N VAL A 30 -8.71 -0.88 -0.74
CA VAL A 30 -8.63 -2.34 -0.74
C VAL A 30 -7.25 -2.83 -0.28
N LYS A 31 -6.19 -2.21 -0.78
CA LYS A 31 -4.80 -2.62 -0.54
C LYS A 31 -4.35 -2.34 0.90
N LEU A 32 -4.66 -1.15 1.44
CA LEU A 32 -4.13 -0.71 2.73
C LEU A 32 -5.04 -1.02 3.93
N LEU A 33 -6.33 -1.31 3.71
CA LEU A 33 -7.29 -1.58 4.79
C LEU A 33 -7.89 -2.98 4.70
N LEU A 34 -8.51 -3.35 3.57
CA LEU A 34 -9.19 -4.65 3.44
C LEU A 34 -8.21 -5.83 3.48
N LEU A 35 -7.13 -5.76 2.71
CA LEU A 35 -6.12 -6.82 2.66
C LEU A 35 -5.50 -7.14 4.03
N PRO A 36 -4.97 -6.16 4.80
CA PRO A 36 -4.44 -6.45 6.13
C PRO A 36 -5.51 -6.88 7.14
N LEU A 37 -6.76 -6.39 7.02
CA LEU A 37 -7.86 -6.84 7.85
C LEU A 37 -8.19 -8.32 7.60
N VAL A 38 -8.26 -8.74 6.33
CA VAL A 38 -8.47 -10.14 5.96
C VAL A 38 -7.31 -11.00 6.47
N ALA A 39 -6.07 -10.53 6.31
CA ALA A 39 -4.88 -11.22 6.79
C ALA A 39 -4.92 -11.43 8.32
N TRP A 40 -5.33 -10.40 9.07
CA TRP A 40 -5.50 -10.46 10.52
C TRP A 40 -6.62 -11.43 10.96
N LEU A 41 -7.75 -11.42 10.25
CA LEU A 41 -8.88 -12.33 10.52
C LEU A 41 -8.50 -13.79 10.24
N LEU A 42 -7.84 -14.05 9.11
CA LEU A 42 -7.39 -15.39 8.76
C LEU A 42 -6.35 -15.89 9.76
N ALA A 43 -5.35 -15.08 10.11
CA ALA A 43 -4.36 -15.45 11.13
C ALA A 43 -5.03 -15.84 12.45
N ARG A 44 -6.07 -15.11 12.86
CA ARG A 44 -6.85 -15.44 14.06
C ARG A 44 -7.63 -16.76 13.92
N GLN A 45 -8.25 -17.03 12.78
CA GLN A 45 -8.99 -18.28 12.55
C GLN A 45 -8.08 -19.51 12.48
N PHE A 46 -6.87 -19.37 11.92
CA PHE A 46 -5.89 -20.45 11.84
C PHE A 46 -5.01 -20.58 13.10
N GLY A 47 -5.26 -19.78 14.15
CA GLY A 47 -4.49 -19.83 15.40
C GLY A 47 -3.05 -19.33 15.27
N ILE A 48 -2.73 -18.54 14.23
CA ILE A 48 -1.42 -17.94 14.04
C ILE A 48 -1.29 -16.77 15.00
N GLY A 49 -0.38 -16.88 15.97
CA GLY A 49 -0.16 -15.90 17.04
C GLY A 49 1.25 -15.31 17.05
N GLY A 50 1.41 -14.28 17.90
CA GLY A 50 2.68 -13.60 18.12
C GLY A 50 3.29 -12.99 16.86
N VAL A 51 4.62 -13.00 16.80
CA VAL A 51 5.40 -12.34 15.74
C VAL A 51 5.00 -12.78 14.32
N SER A 52 4.63 -14.05 14.13
CA SER A 52 4.21 -14.55 12.81
C SER A 52 2.95 -13.88 12.29
N ARG A 53 1.98 -13.59 13.17
CA ARG A 53 0.77 -12.85 12.82
C ARG A 53 1.11 -11.41 12.46
N ASP A 54 1.96 -10.77 13.27
CA ASP A 54 2.30 -9.37 13.10
C ASP A 54 3.04 -9.15 11.77
N VAL A 55 4.01 -10.01 11.47
CA VAL A 55 4.72 -10.00 10.19
C VAL A 55 3.73 -10.19 9.04
N LEU A 56 2.82 -11.16 9.12
CA LEU A 56 1.83 -11.41 8.07
C LEU A 56 0.93 -10.19 7.82
N VAL A 57 0.44 -9.54 8.87
CA VAL A 57 -0.42 -8.34 8.74
C VAL A 57 0.37 -7.15 8.21
N ILE A 58 1.61 -6.94 8.66
CA ILE A 58 2.49 -5.88 8.17
C ILE A 58 2.81 -6.07 6.68
N PHE A 59 3.12 -7.30 6.24
CA PHE A 59 3.35 -7.61 4.84
C PHE A 59 2.10 -7.35 3.98
N ALA A 60 0.91 -7.66 4.49
CA ALA A 60 -0.35 -7.38 3.81
C ALA A 60 -0.66 -5.87 3.70
N ALA A 61 -0.17 -5.06 4.65
CA ALA A 61 -0.34 -3.61 4.67
C ALA A 61 0.71 -2.84 3.84
N LEU A 62 1.67 -3.52 3.20
CA LEU A 62 2.68 -2.87 2.37
C LEU A 62 2.04 -2.19 1.13
N PRO A 63 2.60 -1.04 0.69
CA PRO A 63 2.13 -0.35 -0.51
C PRO A 63 2.31 -1.20 -1.77
N SER A 64 1.64 -0.78 -2.86
CA SER A 64 1.74 -1.49 -4.14
C SER A 64 3.17 -1.49 -4.68
N ALA A 65 3.60 -2.63 -5.22
CA ALA A 65 4.94 -2.83 -5.75
C ALA A 65 5.19 -2.00 -7.02
N SER A 66 6.39 -1.44 -7.14
CA SER A 66 6.81 -0.64 -8.31
C SER A 66 6.77 -1.44 -9.63
N SER A 67 6.85 -2.77 -9.58
CA SER A 67 6.74 -3.64 -10.75
C SER A 67 5.37 -3.56 -11.45
N ALA A 68 4.32 -3.13 -10.73
CA ALA A 68 2.99 -2.92 -11.31
C ALA A 68 3.00 -1.84 -12.40
N TYR A 69 3.84 -0.80 -12.27
CA TYR A 69 4.00 0.24 -13.30
C TYR A 69 4.55 -0.34 -14.60
N ILE A 70 5.62 -1.13 -14.51
CA ILE A 70 6.24 -1.76 -15.68
C ILE A 70 5.27 -2.71 -16.36
N LEU A 71 4.51 -3.48 -15.57
CA LEU A 71 3.51 -4.41 -16.11
C LEU A 71 2.36 -3.67 -16.82
N ALA A 72 1.85 -2.59 -16.21
CA ALA A 72 0.81 -1.76 -16.81
C ALA A 72 1.26 -1.18 -18.16
N MET A 73 2.48 -0.62 -18.22
CA MET A 73 3.06 -0.12 -19.47
C MET A 73 3.24 -1.23 -20.52
N ARG A 74 3.62 -2.44 -20.11
CA ARG A 74 3.78 -3.59 -21.03
C ARG A 74 2.45 -4.13 -21.57
N MET A 75 1.35 -3.97 -20.83
CA MET A 75 0.01 -4.41 -21.24
C MET A 75 -0.78 -3.33 -21.98
N GLY A 76 -0.17 -2.18 -22.32
CA GLY A 76 -0.85 -1.05 -22.95
C GLY A 76 -1.83 -0.32 -22.02
N GLY A 77 -1.66 -0.48 -20.70
CA GLY A 77 -2.47 0.19 -19.68
C GLY A 77 -1.97 1.60 -19.32
N ASP A 78 -2.66 2.24 -18.37
CA ASP A 78 -2.33 3.59 -17.91
C ASP A 78 -1.16 3.59 -16.91
N GLY A 79 0.06 3.70 -17.43
CA GLY A 79 1.26 3.82 -16.60
C GLY A 79 1.27 5.07 -15.72
N GLN A 80 0.71 6.19 -16.17
CA GLN A 80 0.70 7.43 -15.39
C GLN A 80 -0.23 7.30 -14.18
N GLY A 81 -1.41 6.71 -14.35
CA GLY A 81 -2.34 6.40 -13.26
C GLY A 81 -1.75 5.41 -12.26
N VAL A 82 -1.07 4.35 -12.74
CA VAL A 82 -0.42 3.37 -11.86
C VAL A 82 0.77 3.98 -11.10
N ALA A 83 1.58 4.83 -11.74
CA ALA A 83 2.66 5.55 -11.07
C ALA A 83 2.11 6.46 -9.96
N TRP A 84 1.04 7.20 -10.24
CA TRP A 84 0.37 8.04 -9.25
C TRP A 84 -0.18 7.21 -8.08
N LEU A 85 -0.81 6.07 -8.39
CA LEU A 85 -1.34 5.13 -7.39
C LEU A 85 -0.24 4.58 -6.46
N ILE A 86 0.91 4.22 -7.02
CA ILE A 86 2.07 3.76 -6.23
C ILE A 86 2.54 4.88 -5.28
N SER A 87 2.68 6.11 -5.77
CA SER A 87 3.05 7.25 -4.92
C SER A 87 2.02 7.51 -3.82
N ALA A 88 0.73 7.51 -4.16
CA ALA A 88 -0.36 7.74 -3.22
C ALA A 88 -0.42 6.65 -2.13
N THR A 89 -0.33 5.37 -2.53
CA THR A 89 -0.30 4.25 -1.58
C THR A 89 0.95 4.27 -0.71
N THR A 90 2.10 4.68 -1.23
CA THR A 90 3.34 4.83 -0.44
C THR A 90 3.19 5.91 0.64
N LEU A 91 2.61 7.06 0.30
CA LEU A 91 2.36 8.12 1.28
C LEU A 91 1.33 7.70 2.34
N LEU A 92 0.21 7.13 1.90
CA LEU A 92 -0.84 6.68 2.81
C LEU A 92 -0.37 5.53 3.71
N ALA A 93 0.54 4.68 3.21
CA ALA A 93 1.15 3.60 3.99
C ALA A 93 1.88 4.11 5.23
N LEU A 94 2.44 5.34 5.22
CA LEU A 94 3.05 5.91 6.43
C LEU A 94 2.05 6.01 7.58
N VAL A 95 0.82 6.42 7.28
CA VAL A 95 -0.25 6.55 8.27
C VAL A 95 -0.85 5.18 8.60
N THR A 96 -1.17 4.37 7.58
CA THR A 96 -1.86 3.09 7.80
C THR A 96 -0.96 2.04 8.46
N LEU A 97 0.33 1.96 8.12
CA LEU A 97 1.26 1.04 8.80
C LEU A 97 1.44 1.42 10.26
N THR A 98 1.55 2.72 10.58
CA THR A 98 1.62 3.19 11.96
C THR A 98 0.36 2.78 12.74
N ALA A 99 -0.82 2.94 12.14
CA ALA A 99 -2.08 2.52 12.74
C ALA A 99 -2.16 1.00 12.97
N TRP A 100 -1.73 0.19 11.99
CA TRP A 100 -1.70 -1.27 12.10
C TRP A 100 -0.72 -1.75 13.17
N VAL A 101 0.49 -1.20 13.23
CA VAL A 101 1.48 -1.54 14.25
C VAL A 101 0.96 -1.20 15.65
N TRP A 102 0.31 -0.04 15.79
CA TRP A 102 -0.31 0.34 17.07
C TRP A 102 -1.44 -0.62 17.46
N LEU A 103 -2.30 -1.01 16.51
CA LEU A 103 -3.39 -1.96 16.75
C LEU A 103 -2.88 -3.35 17.13
N LEU A 104 -1.80 -3.83 16.50
CA LEU A 104 -1.19 -5.14 16.78
C LEU A 104 -0.41 -5.14 18.09
N GLY A 105 0.33 -4.06 18.39
CA GLY A 105 1.09 -3.93 19.64
C GLY A 105 0.21 -3.69 20.88
N GLY A 106 -1.04 -3.28 20.69
CA GLY A 106 -2.04 -3.12 21.74
C GLY A 106 -2.99 -4.31 21.93
N ALA A 107 -2.87 -5.38 21.13
CA ALA A 107 -3.72 -6.58 21.15
C ALA A 107 -2.95 -7.80 21.69
#